data_AF-A0A945ACE6-F1
#
_entry.id   AF-A0A945ACE6-F1
#
_cell.length_a   1.000
_cell.length_b   1.000
_cell.length_c   1.000
_cell.angle_alpha   90.00
_cell.angle_beta   90.00
_cell.angle_gamma   90.00
#
_symmetry.space_group_name_H-M   'P 1'
#
loop_
_entity.id
_entity.type
_entity.pdbx_description
1 polymer ?
#
loop_
_entity_poly.entity_id
_entity_poly.type
_entity_poly.pdbx_seq_one_letter_code
_entity_poly.pdbx_strand_id
1 'polypeptide(L)'
;MKSREDLLDEARQKIKEMTVQEVHDYLEAGNEPVLLDVRGGDEWERGHLKGAVHIPRGELETRVETEISDKSQEVVVICAGGVRSLLAGETLLNLGYEQIISMEGGYGDWEDANLPADIPPPLEEDGPPEDPKLLEGQIEHLEKLLAEKKRKLAQV
;
A
#
# COMPACT_ATOMS: atom_id res chain seq x y z
N MET A 1 -24.95 17.40 2.81
CA MET A 1 -23.80 16.89 2.03
C MET A 1 -23.21 15.76 2.84
N LYS A 2 -22.85 14.63 2.22
CA LYS A 2 -22.24 13.51 2.93
C LYS A 2 -20.82 13.88 3.38
N SER A 3 -20.45 13.43 4.57
CA SER A 3 -19.10 13.55 5.11
C SER A 3 -18.18 12.47 4.53
N ARG A 4 -16.86 12.60 4.73
CA ARG A 4 -15.90 11.53 4.42
C ARG A 4 -16.25 10.24 5.16
N GLU A 5 -16.62 10.36 6.44
CA GLU A 5 -16.95 9.21 7.28
C GLU A 5 -18.22 8.52 6.79
N ASP A 6 -19.23 9.29 6.38
CA ASP A 6 -20.48 8.76 5.83
C ASP A 6 -20.21 7.88 4.60
N LEU A 7 -19.27 8.28 3.73
CA LEU A 7 -18.88 7.50 2.55
C LEU A 7 -18.17 6.20 2.94
N LEU A 8 -17.29 6.24 3.94
CA LEU A 8 -16.59 5.04 4.40
C LEU A 8 -17.56 4.07 5.05
N ASP A 9 -18.46 4.55 5.90
CA ASP A 9 -19.46 3.70 6.56
C ASP A 9 -20.42 3.05 5.58
N GLU A 10 -20.85 3.78 4.54
CA GLU A 10 -21.66 3.22 3.46
C GLU A 10 -20.90 2.14 2.66
N ALA A 11 -19.60 2.33 2.43
CA ALA A 11 -18.78 1.35 1.74
C ALA A 11 -18.56 0.08 2.59
N ARG A 12 -18.29 0.21 3.90
CA ARG A 12 -18.15 -0.92 4.84
C ARG A 12 -19.40 -1.79 4.96
N GLN A 13 -20.58 -1.21 4.73
CA GLN A 13 -21.84 -1.97 4.74
C GLN A 13 -22.00 -2.88 3.52
N LYS A 14 -21.29 -2.61 2.42
CA LYS A 14 -21.46 -3.31 1.13
C LYS A 14 -20.26 -4.20 0.79
N ILE A 15 -19.09 -3.87 1.31
CA ILE A 15 -17.82 -4.48 0.94
C ILE A 15 -17.31 -5.30 2.11
N LYS A 16 -16.89 -6.53 1.84
CA LYS A 16 -16.21 -7.36 2.82
C LYS A 16 -14.82 -6.78 3.08
N GLU A 17 -14.45 -6.60 4.34
CA GLU A 17 -13.07 -6.29 4.72
C GLU A 17 -12.38 -7.57 5.19
N MET A 18 -11.10 -7.71 4.87
CA MET A 18 -10.22 -8.75 5.38
C MET A 18 -8.91 -8.10 5.81
N THR A 19 -8.41 -8.49 6.97
CA THR A 19 -7.07 -8.10 7.43
C THR A 19 -6.00 -8.70 6.53
N VAL A 20 -4.77 -8.17 6.60
CA VAL A 20 -3.63 -8.70 5.82
C VAL A 20 -3.36 -10.17 6.10
N GLN A 21 -3.55 -10.64 7.35
CA GLN A 21 -3.38 -12.05 7.70
C GLN A 21 -4.49 -12.91 7.12
N GLU A 22 -5.74 -12.44 7.16
CA GLU A 22 -6.85 -13.18 6.54
C GLU A 22 -6.70 -13.27 5.03
N VAL A 23 -6.23 -12.20 4.36
CA VAL A 23 -5.92 -12.25 2.92
C VAL A 23 -4.79 -13.24 2.65
N HIS A 24 -3.72 -13.21 3.44
CA HIS A 24 -2.62 -14.17 3.31
C HIS A 24 -3.11 -15.62 3.45
N ASP A 25 -3.84 -15.93 4.53
CA ASP A 25 -4.34 -17.28 4.80
C ASP A 25 -5.33 -17.74 3.71
N TYR A 26 -6.11 -16.80 3.16
CA TYR A 26 -7.01 -17.04 2.05
C TYR A 26 -6.26 -17.42 0.77
N LEU A 27 -5.14 -16.75 0.46
CA LEU A 27 -4.28 -17.10 -0.67
C LEU A 27 -3.58 -18.45 -0.45
N GLU A 28 -3.06 -18.71 0.76
CA GLU A 28 -2.40 -19.98 1.11
C GLU A 28 -3.36 -21.18 1.07
N ALA A 29 -4.65 -20.95 1.28
CA ALA A 29 -5.69 -21.95 1.10
C ALA A 29 -5.97 -22.31 -0.38
N GLY A 30 -5.28 -21.67 -1.33
CA GLY A 30 -5.38 -21.91 -2.76
C GLY A 30 -6.50 -21.14 -3.46
N ASN A 31 -7.04 -20.09 -2.83
CA ASN A 31 -7.96 -19.18 -3.51
C ASN A 31 -7.17 -18.23 -4.42
N GLU A 32 -7.71 -17.94 -5.60
CA GLU A 32 -7.04 -17.14 -6.63
C GLU A 32 -7.89 -15.90 -7.00
N PRO A 33 -8.12 -14.96 -6.07
CA PRO A 33 -8.79 -13.71 -6.40
C PRO A 33 -7.89 -12.84 -7.28
N VAL A 34 -8.48 -11.88 -7.97
CA VAL A 34 -7.72 -10.80 -8.61
C VAL A 34 -7.22 -9.86 -7.52
N LEU A 35 -5.90 -9.74 -7.38
CA LEU A 35 -5.28 -8.77 -6.50
C LEU A 35 -5.15 -7.44 -7.25
N LEU A 36 -5.91 -6.42 -6.85
CA LEU A 36 -5.92 -5.10 -7.50
C LEU A 36 -5.26 -4.06 -6.59
N ASP A 37 -4.09 -3.57 -6.98
CA ASP A 37 -3.39 -2.50 -6.26
C ASP A 37 -3.74 -1.12 -6.86
N VAL A 38 -4.34 -0.26 -6.03
CA VAL A 38 -4.76 1.09 -6.41
C VAL A 38 -3.83 2.20 -5.91
N ARG A 39 -2.65 1.84 -5.41
CA ARG A 39 -1.61 2.79 -4.99
C ARG A 39 -0.97 3.53 -6.18
N GLY A 40 -0.22 4.58 -5.90
CA GLY A 40 0.60 5.29 -6.89
C GLY A 40 1.72 4.43 -7.47
N GLY A 41 2.30 4.84 -8.59
CA GLY A 41 3.42 4.13 -9.24
C GLY A 41 4.66 4.02 -8.35
N ASP A 42 5.00 5.07 -7.61
CA ASP A 42 6.13 5.05 -6.68
C ASP A 42 5.91 4.06 -5.53
N GLU A 43 4.66 3.93 -5.04
CA GLU A 43 4.28 2.96 -4.01
C GLU A 43 4.38 1.53 -4.54
N TRP A 44 3.92 1.29 -5.77
CA TRP A 44 3.97 0.00 -6.46
C TRP A 44 5.40 -0.46 -6.75
N GLU A 45 6.26 0.47 -7.19
CA GLU A 45 7.67 0.23 -7.50
C GLU A 45 8.51 -0.10 -6.26
N ARG A 46 8.04 0.19 -5.05
CA ARG A 46 8.73 -0.22 -3.80
C ARG A 46 8.42 -1.66 -3.40
N GLY A 47 7.42 -2.27 -4.02
CA GLY A 47 6.99 -3.64 -3.75
C GLY A 47 5.48 -3.76 -3.74
N HIS A 48 4.99 -4.93 -4.11
CA HIS A 48 3.57 -5.25 -4.24
C HIS A 48 3.33 -6.75 -4.07
N LEU A 49 2.07 -7.14 -3.88
CA LEU A 49 1.75 -8.57 -3.82
C LEU A 49 2.00 -9.23 -5.18
N LYS A 50 2.54 -10.44 -5.15
CA LYS A 50 2.88 -11.20 -6.36
C LYS A 50 1.64 -11.44 -7.23
N GLY A 51 1.76 -11.14 -8.52
CA GLY A 51 0.68 -11.31 -9.50
C GLY A 51 -0.44 -10.27 -9.39
N ALA A 52 -0.28 -9.22 -8.59
CA ALA A 52 -1.24 -8.13 -8.53
C ALA A 52 -1.29 -7.34 -9.86
N VAL A 53 -2.47 -6.81 -10.15
CA VAL A 53 -2.72 -5.87 -11.24
C VAL A 53 -2.64 -4.46 -10.68
N HIS A 54 -1.82 -3.61 -11.30
CA HIS A 54 -1.64 -2.21 -10.88
C HIS A 54 -2.51 -1.25 -11.68
N ILE A 55 -3.50 -0.67 -11.01
CA ILE A 55 -4.35 0.39 -11.58
C ILE A 55 -4.47 1.51 -10.54
N PRO A 56 -3.66 2.58 -10.64
CA PRO A 56 -3.73 3.71 -9.72
C PRO A 56 -5.17 4.21 -9.56
N ARG A 57 -5.56 4.60 -8.34
CA ARG A 57 -6.95 5.01 -8.04
C ARG A 57 -7.54 6.01 -9.04
N GLY A 58 -6.74 6.96 -9.54
CA GLY A 58 -7.18 7.98 -10.49
C GLY A 58 -7.46 7.48 -11.91
N GLU A 59 -7.09 6.24 -12.22
CA GLU A 59 -7.26 5.59 -13.53
C GLU A 59 -8.21 4.40 -13.47
N LEU A 60 -8.80 4.13 -12.30
CA LEU A 60 -9.59 2.95 -12.03
C LEU A 60 -10.76 2.82 -13.01
N GLU A 61 -11.58 3.86 -13.12
CA GLU A 61 -12.79 3.87 -13.93
C GLU A 61 -12.52 3.76 -15.44
N THR A 62 -11.32 4.12 -15.90
CA THR A 62 -10.96 4.08 -17.33
C THR A 62 -10.27 2.78 -17.73
N ARG A 63 -9.61 2.09 -16.79
CA ARG A 63 -8.78 0.90 -17.08
C ARG A 63 -9.41 -0.41 -16.63
N VAL A 64 -10.16 -0.41 -15.52
CA VAL A 64 -10.55 -1.66 -14.85
C VAL A 64 -11.33 -2.62 -15.76
N GLU A 65 -12.30 -2.14 -16.55
CA GLU A 65 -13.10 -3.01 -17.42
C GLU A 65 -12.29 -3.66 -18.56
N THR A 66 -11.11 -3.11 -18.89
CA THR A 66 -10.20 -3.70 -19.88
C THR A 66 -9.26 -4.71 -19.24
N GLU A 67 -8.76 -4.42 -18.03
CA GLU A 67 -7.75 -5.25 -17.35
C GLU A 67 -8.37 -6.38 -16.50
N ILE A 68 -9.56 -6.15 -15.94
CA ILE A 68 -10.33 -7.12 -15.14
C ILE A 68 -11.71 -7.28 -15.79
N SER A 69 -11.73 -7.84 -16.99
CA SER A 69 -12.96 -7.89 -17.82
C SER A 69 -14.09 -8.77 -17.25
N ASP A 70 -13.77 -9.75 -16.42
CA ASP A 70 -14.76 -10.62 -15.78
C ASP A 70 -15.21 -10.03 -14.43
N LYS A 71 -16.41 -9.43 -14.45
CA LYS A 71 -17.02 -8.78 -13.29
C LYS A 71 -17.48 -9.74 -12.20
N SER A 72 -17.55 -11.05 -12.50
CA SER A 72 -17.92 -12.08 -11.53
C SER A 72 -16.73 -12.57 -10.69
N GLN A 73 -15.50 -12.28 -11.11
CA GLN A 73 -14.31 -12.63 -10.35
C GLN A 73 -14.28 -11.92 -9.00
N GLU A 74 -13.77 -12.62 -7.99
CA GLU A 74 -13.48 -12.00 -6.70
C GLU A 74 -12.25 -11.11 -6.81
N VAL A 75 -12.34 -9.89 -6.28
CA VAL A 75 -11.29 -8.89 -6.34
C VAL A 75 -10.92 -8.47 -4.93
N VAL A 76 -9.66 -8.65 -4.56
CA VAL A 76 -9.08 -8.07 -3.34
C VAL A 76 -8.40 -6.75 -3.72
N VAL A 77 -8.95 -5.65 -3.22
CA VAL A 77 -8.45 -4.30 -3.49
C VAL A 77 -7.45 -3.88 -2.41
N ILE A 78 -6.30 -3.43 -2.84
CA ILE A 78 -5.14 -3.11 -2.00
C ILE A 78 -4.83 -1.62 -2.17
N CYS A 79 -4.62 -0.93 -1.05
CA CYS A 79 -4.00 0.39 -1.04
C CYS A 79 -2.93 0.43 0.07
N ALA A 80 -2.36 1.60 0.41
CA ALA A 80 -1.34 1.62 1.46
C ALA A 80 -1.87 1.29 2.87
N GLY A 81 -3.13 1.61 3.17
CA GLY A 81 -3.66 1.61 4.55
C GLY A 81 -5.15 1.28 4.67
N GLY A 82 -5.74 0.58 3.70
CA GLY A 82 -7.16 0.15 3.71
C GLY A 82 -8.23 1.19 3.30
N VAL A 83 -7.98 2.51 3.44
CA VAL A 83 -9.03 3.53 3.17
C VAL A 83 -9.32 3.73 1.67
N ARG A 84 -8.26 3.85 0.84
CA ARG A 84 -8.44 4.07 -0.62
C ARG A 84 -9.01 2.83 -1.30
N SER A 85 -8.67 1.64 -0.81
CA SER A 85 -9.15 0.36 -1.34
C SER A 85 -10.64 0.18 -1.09
N LEU A 86 -11.14 0.60 0.07
CA LEU A 86 -12.57 0.56 0.35
C LEU A 86 -13.39 1.45 -0.59
N LEU A 87 -12.95 2.70 -0.82
CA LEU A 87 -13.61 3.61 -1.76
C LEU A 87 -13.46 3.17 -3.22
N ALA A 88 -12.33 2.57 -3.59
CA ALA A 88 -12.15 1.94 -4.90
C ALA A 88 -13.10 0.75 -5.07
N GLY A 89 -13.27 -0.06 -4.04
CA GLY A 89 -14.20 -1.17 -4.03
C GLY A 89 -15.65 -0.73 -4.25
N GLU A 90 -16.06 0.40 -3.67
CA GLU A 90 -17.40 0.95 -3.92
C GLU A 90 -17.56 1.38 -5.39
N THR A 91 -16.53 1.96 -5.99
CA THR A 91 -16.51 2.25 -7.42
C THR A 91 -16.66 0.98 -8.25
N LEU A 92 -15.97 -0.11 -7.91
CA LEU A 92 -16.09 -1.39 -8.60
C LEU A 92 -17.51 -1.97 -8.51
N LEU A 93 -18.12 -1.96 -7.32
CA LEU A 93 -19.52 -2.37 -7.16
C LEU A 93 -20.45 -1.55 -8.07
N ASN A 94 -20.26 -0.23 -8.15
CA ASN A 94 -21.05 0.63 -9.03
C ASN A 94 -20.83 0.36 -10.53
N LEU A 95 -19.65 -0.14 -10.90
CA LEU A 95 -19.34 -0.59 -12.25
C LEU A 95 -19.83 -2.02 -12.53
N GLY A 96 -20.42 -2.70 -11.53
CA GLY A 96 -21.05 -4.01 -11.66
C GLY A 96 -20.14 -5.20 -11.35
N TYR A 97 -18.98 -4.98 -10.73
CA TYR A 97 -18.21 -6.09 -10.15
C TYR A 97 -18.95 -6.65 -8.93
N GLU A 98 -18.96 -7.96 -8.79
CA GLU A 98 -19.91 -8.62 -7.88
C GLU A 98 -19.29 -8.95 -6.52
N GLN A 99 -18.01 -9.30 -6.50
CA GLN A 99 -17.33 -9.87 -5.34
C GLN A 99 -16.10 -9.04 -4.99
N ILE A 100 -16.26 -8.08 -4.07
CA ILE A 100 -15.20 -7.15 -3.69
C ILE A 100 -14.81 -7.37 -2.23
N ILE A 101 -13.50 -7.49 -2.01
CA ILE A 101 -12.85 -7.49 -0.70
C ILE A 101 -11.93 -6.26 -0.63
N SER A 102 -12.03 -5.47 0.42
CA SER A 102 -11.01 -4.45 0.74
C SER A 102 -10.03 -5.02 1.75
N MET A 103 -8.72 -4.92 1.47
CA MET A 103 -7.69 -5.33 2.43
C MET A 103 -7.50 -4.24 3.50
N GLU A 104 -8.00 -4.50 4.70
CA GLU A 104 -7.77 -3.66 5.87
C GLU A 104 -6.28 -3.63 6.20
N GLY A 105 -5.77 -2.47 6.65
CA GLY A 105 -4.34 -2.26 6.87
C GLY A 105 -3.53 -2.04 5.58
N GLY A 106 -4.02 -2.54 4.44
CA GLY A 106 -3.38 -2.36 3.14
C GLY A 106 -1.96 -2.94 3.07
N TYR A 107 -1.18 -2.46 2.10
CA TYR A 107 0.19 -2.91 1.89
C TYR A 107 1.14 -2.56 3.05
N GLY A 108 0.87 -1.48 3.78
CA GLY A 108 1.70 -1.10 4.95
C GLY A 108 1.71 -2.20 6.00
N ASP A 109 0.53 -2.65 6.42
CA ASP A 109 0.42 -3.74 7.40
C ASP A 109 0.92 -5.08 6.84
N TRP A 110 0.82 -5.29 5.52
CA TRP A 110 1.37 -6.49 4.85
C TRP A 110 2.90 -6.53 4.94
N GLU A 111 3.54 -5.38 4.71
CA GLU A 111 4.99 -5.19 4.85
C GLU A 111 5.43 -5.33 6.31
N ASP A 112 4.72 -4.69 7.26
CA ASP A 112 5.00 -4.78 8.69
C ASP A 112 4.88 -6.22 9.22
N ALA A 113 3.96 -7.00 8.65
CA ALA A 113 3.80 -8.42 8.95
C ALA A 113 4.85 -9.32 8.25
N ASN A 114 5.73 -8.75 7.43
CA ASN A 114 6.77 -9.45 6.68
C ASN A 114 6.20 -10.61 5.83
N LEU A 115 5.04 -10.38 5.22
CA LEU A 115 4.36 -11.34 4.36
C LEU A 115 4.96 -11.33 2.93
N PRO A 116 4.82 -12.41 2.15
CA PRO A 116 5.43 -12.51 0.82
C PRO A 116 4.97 -11.39 -0.13
N ALA A 117 5.93 -10.73 -0.78
CA ALA A 117 5.69 -9.69 -1.78
C ALA A 117 6.73 -9.77 -2.91
N ASP A 118 6.36 -9.34 -4.11
CA ASP A 118 7.30 -9.06 -5.19
C ASP A 118 7.92 -7.69 -4.92
N ILE A 119 9.04 -7.72 -4.22
CA ILE A 119 9.86 -6.55 -3.92
C ILE A 119 10.93 -6.49 -4.99
N PRO A 120 10.98 -5.46 -5.85
CA PRO A 120 12.11 -5.31 -6.76
C PRO A 120 13.38 -5.20 -5.92
N PRO A 121 14.53 -5.69 -6.42
CA PRO A 121 15.79 -5.48 -5.72
C PRO A 121 15.91 -4.00 -5.41
N PRO A 122 16.47 -3.62 -4.24
CA PRO A 122 16.80 -2.22 -3.99
C PRO A 122 17.50 -1.71 -5.24
N LEU A 123 17.06 -0.55 -5.76
CA LEU A 123 17.83 0.12 -6.79
C LEU A 123 19.26 0.12 -6.24
N GLU A 124 20.18 -0.57 -6.93
CA GLU A 124 21.60 -0.34 -6.67
C GLU A 124 21.70 1.18 -6.75
N GLU A 125 22.08 1.84 -5.65
CA GLU A 125 22.14 3.29 -5.67
C GLU A 125 23.10 3.65 -6.81
N ASP A 126 22.56 4.06 -7.96
CA ASP A 126 23.31 4.51 -9.15
C ASP A 126 24.00 5.86 -8.88
N GLY A 127 24.27 6.16 -7.60
CA GLY A 127 25.21 7.16 -7.17
C GLY A 127 26.60 6.55 -7.13
N PRO A 128 27.66 7.31 -7.48
CA PRO A 128 29.00 6.93 -7.03
C PRO A 128 28.94 6.72 -5.51
N PRO A 129 29.76 5.81 -4.93
CA PRO A 129 29.88 5.69 -3.48
C PRO A 129 29.98 7.08 -2.89
N GLU A 130 29.08 7.44 -1.96
CA GLU A 130 29.15 8.73 -1.30
C GLU A 130 30.58 8.92 -0.80
N ASP A 131 31.21 10.05 -1.14
CA ASP A 131 32.61 10.31 -0.76
C ASP A 131 32.73 10.08 0.75
N PRO A 132 33.53 9.11 1.21
CA PRO A 132 33.65 8.78 2.62
C PRO A 132 33.96 10.01 3.48
N LYS A 133 34.66 11.01 2.93
CA LYS A 133 34.96 12.27 3.62
C LYS A 133 33.74 13.16 3.81
N LEU A 134 32.80 13.13 2.87
CA LEU A 134 31.55 13.89 2.97
C LEU A 134 30.66 13.29 4.06
N LEU A 135 30.54 11.96 4.08
CA LEU A 135 29.85 11.19 5.11
C LEU A 135 30.45 11.41 6.51
N GLU A 136 31.77 11.29 6.64
CA GLU A 136 32.48 11.58 7.89
C GLU A 136 32.20 12.99 8.38
N GLY A 137 32.19 13.99 7.49
CA GLY A 137 31.86 15.37 7.83
C GLY A 137 30.43 15.57 8.29
N GLN A 138 29.46 14.88 7.68
CA GLN A 138 28.06 14.91 8.09
C GLN A 138 27.84 14.24 9.45
N ILE A 139 28.47 13.09 9.69
CA ILE A 139 28.44 12.39 10.98
C ILE A 139 29.01 13.28 12.08
N GLU A 140 30.19 13.87 11.87
CA GLU A 140 30.82 14.74 12.88
C GLU A 140 29.94 15.97 13.20
N HIS A 141 29.27 16.54 12.20
CA HIS A 141 28.33 17.65 12.40
C HIS A 141 27.11 17.22 13.23
N LEU A 142 26.52 16.08 12.92
CA LEU A 142 25.39 15.52 13.66
C LEU A 142 25.77 15.18 15.10
N GLU A 143 26.94 14.60 15.33
CA GLU A 143 27.45 14.33 16.67
C GLU A 143 27.64 15.60 17.49
N LYS A 144 28.16 16.69 16.88
CA LYS A 144 28.27 18.01 17.52
C LYS A 144 26.90 18.56 17.90
N LEU A 145 25.92 18.52 17.00
CA LEU A 145 24.55 18.95 17.27
C LEU A 145 23.90 18.13 18.40
N LEU A 146 24.13 16.81 18.39
CA LEU A 146 23.62 15.90 19.42
C LEU A 146 24.24 16.23 20.78
N ALA A 147 25.56 16.49 20.83
CA ALA A 147 26.27 16.87 22.04
C ALA A 147 25.78 18.20 22.61
N GLU A 148 25.55 19.20 21.76
CA GLU A 148 24.97 20.49 22.19
C GLU A 148 23.56 20.33 22.74
N LYS A 149 22.71 19.56 22.07
CA LYS A 149 21.35 19.27 22.54
C LYS A 149 21.37 18.53 23.89
N LYS A 150 22.26 17.54 24.05
CA LYS A 150 22.45 16.82 25.34
C LYS A 150 22.91 17.76 26.46
N ARG A 151 23.83 18.71 26.18
CA ARG A 151 24.25 19.72 27.15
C ARG A 151 23.12 20.64 27.57
N LYS A 152 22.30 21.10 26.62
CA LYS A 152 21.11 21.92 26.92
C LYS A 152 20.09 21.17 27.77
N LEU A 153 19.89 19.87 27.49
CA LEU A 153 18.97 19.04 28.25
C LEU A 153 19.44 18.81 29.70
N ALA A 154 20.75 18.67 29.93
CA ALA A 154 21.33 18.47 31.26
C ALA A 154 21.40 19.74 32.14
N GLN A 155 21.05 20.90 31.57
CA GLN A 155 21.01 22.20 32.27
C GLN A 155 19.58 22.65 32.63
N VAL A 156 18.58 21.79 32.36
CA VAL A 156 17.17 21.94 32.75
C VAL A 156 16.89 20.97 33.90
#